data_AF-A0A4R8I3I4-F1
#
_entry.id   AF-A0A4R8I3I4-F1
#
_cell.length_a   1.000
_cell.length_b   1.000
_cell.length_c   1.000
_cell.angle_alpha   90.00
_cell.angle_beta   90.00
_cell.angle_gamma   90.00
#
_symmetry.space_group_name_H-M   'P 1'
#
loop_
_entity.id
_entity.type
_entity.pdbx_description
1 polymer ?
#
loop_
_entity_poly.entity_id
_entity_poly.type
_entity_poly.pdbx_seq_one_letter_code
_entity_poly.pdbx_strand_id
1 'polypeptide(L)'
;MSDVISQPKTVAFHTLGCKLNFAETSTIARQLTDAGYQKVNFDEPAKVYIINTCSVTENADKECKLHVKRAAKANPDGLVAIIGCYAQLKPEEISAITGVDLVLGAKEKFNILSYLDDLEKSESRAEIHSCEIDEADFFVGSYSIGDRTRAFLKVQDGCDYKCTYCTIPLARGISRSDTIDNVVANAKEIAGRNIKEIVLTGVNIGDYGKGEFGNKKHEHTFLDLISELDNVEGIERIRISSIEPNLLKDESIELVSKSRSFVPHFHIPLQSGSDELLKKMKRRYLTNLYYNRVNKIREVMPEAAIGVDVIVGFPGETEELFMETYNFLNDLPISYLHVFTYSERENTEAAEMFGAVPIPERKRRNKMLRILSEKKKMEFYRNQLGRKLSVLWEHENRNGLMFGFTENYVRVSKAFDEKSINQTEFIILDKILEDGSVSIIETQFEDFLAKI
;
A
#
# COMPACT_ATOMS: atom_id res chain seq x y z
N MET A 1 37.95 20.03 -31.36
CA MET A 1 36.76 19.22 -31.07
C MET A 1 36.69 19.09 -29.57
N SER A 2 35.95 19.99 -28.94
CA SER A 2 35.70 19.98 -27.50
C SER A 2 34.63 18.91 -27.24
N ASP A 3 35.01 17.86 -26.51
CA ASP A 3 34.08 16.90 -25.94
C ASP A 3 33.08 17.66 -25.07
N VAL A 4 31.87 17.88 -25.57
CA VAL A 4 30.74 18.32 -24.77
C VAL A 4 30.38 17.11 -23.92
N ILE A 5 30.94 17.06 -22.70
CA ILE A 5 30.49 16.16 -21.66
C ILE A 5 29.03 16.54 -21.39
N SER A 6 28.10 15.84 -22.04
CA SER A 6 26.68 15.92 -21.75
C SER A 6 26.51 15.71 -20.25
N GLN A 7 26.08 16.74 -19.52
CA GLN A 7 25.76 16.59 -18.11
C GLN A 7 24.77 15.42 -17.95
N PRO A 8 24.96 14.55 -16.95
CA PRO A 8 24.07 13.41 -16.73
C PRO A 8 22.64 13.92 -16.51
N LYS A 9 21.66 13.36 -17.24
CA LYS A 9 20.24 13.66 -17.01
C LYS A 9 19.88 13.11 -15.62
N THR A 10 19.73 13.96 -14.60
CA THR A 10 19.41 13.50 -13.23
C THR A 10 17.91 13.56 -12.95
N VAL A 11 17.41 12.59 -12.19
CA VAL A 11 16.00 12.53 -11.77
C VAL A 11 15.86 12.19 -10.29
N ALA A 12 14.95 12.89 -9.62
CA ALA A 12 14.60 12.69 -8.22
C ALA A 12 13.12 12.30 -8.10
N PHE A 13 12.80 11.38 -7.19
CA PHE A 13 11.42 10.92 -6.96
C PHE A 13 10.98 11.16 -5.52
N HIS A 14 9.74 11.60 -5.35
CA HIS A 14 9.06 11.59 -4.07
C HIS A 14 7.71 10.90 -4.20
N THR A 15 7.45 9.89 -3.36
CA THR A 15 6.21 9.12 -3.42
C THR A 15 5.40 9.31 -2.16
N LEU A 16 4.19 9.81 -2.33
CA LEU A 16 3.18 9.96 -1.29
C LEU A 16 2.09 8.89 -1.48
N GLY A 17 1.57 8.36 -0.39
CA GLY A 17 0.38 7.51 -0.41
C GLY A 17 0.63 6.03 -0.25
N CYS A 18 -0.02 5.23 -1.09
CA CYS A 18 -0.19 3.79 -0.89
C CYS A 18 0.86 2.94 -1.62
N LYS A 19 0.87 1.63 -1.34
CA LYS A 19 1.77 0.65 -1.95
C LYS A 19 1.73 0.67 -3.49
N LEU A 20 0.57 0.97 -4.08
CA LEU A 20 0.44 1.16 -5.54
C LEU A 20 1.31 2.29 -6.05
N ASN A 21 1.28 3.45 -5.41
CA ASN A 21 2.09 4.59 -5.83
C ASN A 21 3.59 4.24 -5.77
N PHE A 22 4.04 3.48 -4.78
CA PHE A 22 5.44 3.01 -4.72
C PHE A 22 5.80 2.04 -5.85
N ALA A 23 4.91 1.10 -6.20
CA ALA A 23 5.11 0.19 -7.34
C ALA A 23 5.19 0.96 -8.67
N GLU A 24 4.31 1.95 -8.85
CA GLU A 24 4.26 2.79 -10.05
C GLU A 24 5.49 3.69 -10.17
N THR A 25 5.87 4.38 -9.08
CA THR A 25 7.08 5.22 -9.06
C THR A 25 8.32 4.40 -9.40
N SER A 26 8.47 3.20 -8.81
CA SER A 26 9.64 2.37 -9.10
C SER A 26 9.68 1.90 -10.55
N THR A 27 8.52 1.69 -11.18
CA THR A 27 8.41 1.31 -12.59
C THR A 27 8.80 2.47 -13.50
N ILE A 28 8.29 3.68 -13.22
CA ILE A 28 8.67 4.91 -13.94
C ILE A 28 10.17 5.21 -13.75
N ALA A 29 10.71 4.98 -12.54
CA ALA A 29 12.14 5.16 -12.28
C ALA A 29 13.02 4.21 -13.11
N ARG A 30 12.59 2.96 -13.33
CA ARG A 30 13.30 2.03 -14.24
C ARG A 30 13.27 2.54 -15.67
N GLN A 31 12.10 2.92 -16.19
CA GLN A 31 11.97 3.48 -17.54
C GLN A 31 12.91 4.68 -17.77
N LEU A 32 12.97 5.60 -16.81
CA LEU A 32 13.86 6.77 -16.89
C LEU A 32 15.35 6.37 -16.80
N THR A 33 15.69 5.39 -15.94
CA THR A 33 17.06 4.88 -15.84
C THR A 33 17.50 4.22 -17.14
N ASP A 34 16.64 3.42 -17.77
CA ASP A 34 16.90 2.77 -19.05
C ASP A 34 17.05 3.79 -20.20
N ALA A 35 16.38 4.95 -20.08
CA ALA A 35 16.54 6.10 -20.98
C ALA A 35 17.77 6.98 -20.66
N GLY A 36 18.63 6.55 -19.72
CA GLY A 36 19.89 7.22 -19.39
C GLY A 36 19.81 8.28 -18.29
N TYR A 37 18.70 8.34 -17.54
CA TYR A 37 18.63 9.20 -16.36
C TYR A 37 19.33 8.56 -15.15
N GLN A 38 20.02 9.37 -14.36
CA GLN A 38 20.59 8.95 -13.08
C GLN A 38 19.66 9.34 -11.93
N LYS A 39 19.21 8.36 -11.15
CA LYS A 39 18.44 8.60 -9.92
C LYS A 39 19.33 9.26 -8.86
N VAL A 40 18.88 10.37 -8.29
CA VAL A 40 19.53 11.10 -7.18
C VAL A 40 18.57 11.25 -5.99
N ASN A 41 19.10 11.63 -4.83
CA ASN A 41 18.24 11.89 -3.67
C ASN A 41 17.33 13.11 -3.93
N PHE A 42 16.15 13.13 -3.30
CA PHE A 42 15.17 14.18 -3.59
C PHE A 42 15.61 15.59 -3.16
N ASP A 43 16.51 15.70 -2.20
CA ASP A 43 17.06 16.99 -1.74
C ASP A 43 18.35 17.39 -2.49
N GLU A 44 18.83 16.56 -3.42
CA GLU A 44 19.96 16.88 -4.29
C GLU A 44 19.50 17.60 -5.57
N PRO A 45 20.39 18.36 -6.24
CA PRO A 45 20.07 18.99 -7.52
C PRO A 45 19.77 17.96 -8.60
N ALA A 46 18.54 17.95 -9.10
CA ALA A 46 18.07 17.07 -10.17
C ALA A 46 17.55 17.90 -11.35
N LYS A 47 17.70 17.39 -12.58
CA LYS A 47 17.09 18.01 -13.76
C LYS A 47 15.57 17.83 -13.75
N VAL A 48 15.08 16.70 -13.26
CA VAL A 48 13.66 16.38 -13.17
C VAL A 48 13.31 15.89 -11.77
N TYR A 49 12.22 16.40 -11.20
CA TYR A 49 11.62 15.96 -9.95
C TYR A 49 10.24 15.40 -10.24
N ILE A 50 10.00 14.14 -9.87
CA ILE A 50 8.71 13.47 -10.04
C ILE A 50 8.08 13.26 -8.67
N ILE A 51 6.93 13.89 -8.43
CA ILE A 51 6.18 13.74 -7.18
C ILE A 51 4.92 12.91 -7.48
N ASN A 52 4.90 11.67 -7.01
CA ASN A 52 3.74 10.79 -7.11
C ASN A 52 2.81 11.00 -5.91
N THR A 53 1.64 11.56 -6.17
CA THR A 53 0.71 12.07 -5.17
C THR A 53 -0.46 11.12 -4.91
N CYS A 54 -1.01 11.19 -3.71
CA CYS A 54 -2.22 10.48 -3.30
C CYS A 54 -3.34 11.49 -3.09
N SER A 55 -4.59 11.14 -3.41
CA SER A 55 -5.76 11.99 -3.15
C SER A 55 -6.66 11.47 -2.02
N VAL A 56 -6.26 10.36 -1.39
CA VAL A 56 -7.07 9.65 -0.39
C VAL A 56 -6.89 10.25 1.02
N THR A 57 -6.03 11.26 1.19
CA THR A 57 -5.78 11.93 2.47
C THR A 57 -6.09 13.42 2.37
N GLU A 58 -6.66 14.00 3.44
CA GLU A 58 -7.01 15.43 3.52
C GLU A 58 -5.82 16.39 3.32
N ASN A 59 -4.60 15.91 3.56
CA ASN A 59 -3.38 16.71 3.46
C ASN A 59 -2.65 16.55 2.12
N ALA A 60 -3.24 15.86 1.14
CA ALA A 60 -2.64 15.65 -0.18
C ALA A 60 -2.09 16.96 -0.81
N ASP A 61 -2.89 18.03 -0.78
CA ASP A 61 -2.51 19.36 -1.28
C ASP A 61 -1.31 19.94 -0.53
N LYS A 62 -1.37 19.95 0.81
CA LYS A 62 -0.31 20.50 1.66
C LYS A 62 1.01 19.77 1.48
N GLU A 63 0.97 18.44 1.43
CA GLU A 63 2.15 17.61 1.16
C GLU A 63 2.70 17.88 -0.24
N CYS A 64 1.83 17.93 -1.26
CA CYS A 64 2.23 18.27 -2.63
C CYS A 64 2.98 19.61 -2.69
N LYS A 65 2.37 20.68 -2.17
CA LYS A 65 2.98 22.03 -2.11
C LYS A 65 4.30 22.06 -1.35
N LEU A 66 4.41 21.29 -0.27
CA LEU A 66 5.65 21.16 0.51
C LEU A 66 6.78 20.56 -0.33
N HIS A 67 6.49 19.48 -1.07
CA HIS A 67 7.49 18.79 -1.88
C HIS A 67 7.88 19.56 -3.15
N VAL A 68 6.95 20.29 -3.76
CA VAL A 68 7.27 21.25 -4.84
C VAL A 68 8.27 22.30 -4.35
N LYS A 69 8.03 22.88 -3.17
CA LYS A 69 8.97 23.85 -2.56
C LYS A 69 10.33 23.24 -2.26
N ARG A 70 10.39 21.97 -1.85
CA ARG A 70 11.67 21.27 -1.62
C ARG A 70 12.43 21.05 -2.92
N ALA A 71 11.75 20.62 -3.99
CA ALA A 71 12.34 20.48 -5.32
C ALA A 71 12.91 21.81 -5.82
N ALA A 72 12.11 22.89 -5.76
CA ALA A 72 12.55 24.23 -6.15
C ALA A 72 13.73 24.75 -5.31
N LYS A 73 13.84 24.36 -4.04
CA LYS A 73 15.00 24.68 -3.20
C LYS A 73 16.24 23.89 -3.59
N ALA A 74 16.09 22.61 -3.94
CA ALA A 74 17.19 21.74 -4.33
C ALA A 74 17.76 22.12 -5.71
N ASN A 75 16.90 22.45 -6.67
CA ASN A 75 17.28 23.04 -7.95
C ASN A 75 16.17 23.95 -8.49
N PRO A 76 16.35 25.28 -8.44
CA PRO A 76 15.41 26.26 -8.99
C PRO A 76 15.13 26.11 -10.49
N ASP A 77 16.02 25.46 -11.25
CA ASP A 77 15.89 25.25 -12.70
C ASP A 77 15.38 23.83 -13.05
N GLY A 78 15.22 22.94 -12.07
CA GLY A 78 14.76 21.57 -12.30
C GLY A 78 13.27 21.50 -12.61
N LEU A 79 12.88 20.66 -13.57
CA LEU A 79 11.48 20.46 -13.97
C LEU A 79 10.74 19.65 -12.91
N VAL A 80 9.53 20.06 -12.53
CA VAL A 80 8.71 19.37 -11.53
C VAL A 80 7.46 18.80 -12.19
N ALA A 81 7.38 17.47 -12.21
CA ALA A 81 6.23 16.72 -12.71
C ALA A 81 5.43 16.13 -11.53
N ILE A 82 4.12 16.37 -11.52
CA ILE A 82 3.18 15.80 -10.56
C ILE A 82 2.39 14.69 -11.23
N ILE A 83 2.40 13.50 -10.63
CA ILE A 83 1.65 12.33 -11.09
C ILE A 83 0.79 11.77 -9.96
N GLY A 84 -0.03 10.75 -10.25
CA GLY A 84 -0.76 9.98 -9.25
C GLY A 84 -2.22 10.40 -9.10
N CYS A 85 -2.88 9.93 -8.03
CA CYS A 85 -4.34 10.07 -7.90
C CYS A 85 -4.80 11.52 -7.74
N TYR A 86 -3.99 12.40 -7.12
CA TYR A 86 -4.36 13.81 -6.96
C TYR A 86 -4.19 14.56 -8.29
N ALA A 87 -3.14 14.26 -9.06
CA ALA A 87 -2.96 14.74 -10.43
C ALA A 87 -4.16 14.45 -11.34
N GLN A 88 -4.74 13.25 -11.23
CA GLN A 88 -5.95 12.88 -12.00
C GLN A 88 -7.22 13.60 -11.53
N LEU A 89 -7.43 13.72 -10.21
CA LEU A 89 -8.70 14.26 -9.68
C LEU A 89 -8.76 15.79 -9.69
N LYS A 90 -7.60 16.46 -9.56
CA LYS A 90 -7.49 17.91 -9.39
C LYS A 90 -6.37 18.50 -10.25
N PRO A 91 -6.33 18.21 -11.57
CA PRO A 91 -5.23 18.65 -12.44
C PRO A 91 -5.12 20.18 -12.50
N GLU A 92 -6.26 20.87 -12.63
CA GLU A 92 -6.32 22.33 -12.69
C GLU A 92 -5.78 23.01 -11.43
N GLU A 93 -6.10 22.47 -10.24
CA GLU A 93 -5.63 22.98 -8.95
C GLU A 93 -4.10 22.82 -8.82
N ILE A 94 -3.59 21.66 -9.20
CA ILE A 94 -2.16 21.35 -9.13
C ILE A 94 -1.36 22.18 -10.13
N SER A 95 -1.88 22.37 -11.34
CA SER A 95 -1.23 23.17 -12.37
C SER A 95 -1.03 24.64 -11.98
N ALA A 96 -1.84 25.14 -11.05
CA ALA A 96 -1.76 26.50 -10.53
C ALA A 96 -0.74 26.65 -9.39
N ILE A 97 -0.14 25.55 -8.93
CA ILE A 97 0.91 25.59 -7.91
C ILE A 97 2.20 26.10 -8.56
N THR A 98 2.71 27.22 -8.05
CA THR A 98 3.99 27.80 -8.50
C THR A 98 5.12 26.79 -8.35
N GLY A 99 5.86 26.58 -9.44
CA GLY A 99 6.98 25.63 -9.52
C GLY A 99 6.58 24.22 -9.95
N VAL A 100 5.34 24.00 -10.39
CA VAL A 100 4.95 22.78 -11.11
C VAL A 100 5.02 23.06 -12.61
N ASP A 101 5.66 22.17 -13.35
CA ASP A 101 5.88 22.29 -14.79
C ASP A 101 4.97 21.34 -15.59
N LEU A 102 4.67 20.15 -15.03
CA LEU A 102 3.89 19.11 -15.71
C LEU A 102 2.93 18.40 -14.75
N VAL A 103 1.71 18.14 -15.19
CA VAL A 103 0.71 17.32 -14.48
C VAL A 103 0.25 16.18 -15.39
N LEU A 104 0.51 14.94 -14.98
CA LEU A 104 0.13 13.75 -15.76
C LEU A 104 -0.96 12.93 -15.05
N GLY A 105 -1.98 12.57 -15.82
CA GLY A 105 -3.07 11.69 -15.41
C GLY A 105 -2.67 10.22 -15.29
N ALA A 106 -3.66 9.37 -14.99
CA ALA A 106 -3.48 7.95 -14.73
C ALA A 106 -2.93 7.17 -15.94
N LYS A 107 -3.30 7.58 -17.16
CA LYS A 107 -2.86 6.97 -18.42
C LYS A 107 -1.49 7.48 -18.84
N GLU A 108 -1.28 8.80 -18.80
CA GLU A 108 -0.10 9.47 -19.34
C GLU A 108 1.15 9.26 -18.48
N LYS A 109 1.00 9.03 -17.17
CA LYS A 109 2.15 8.93 -16.24
C LYS A 109 3.20 7.88 -16.62
N PHE A 110 2.82 6.81 -17.30
CA PHE A 110 3.74 5.74 -17.74
C PHE A 110 4.45 6.06 -19.06
N ASN A 111 4.05 7.14 -19.73
CA ASN A 111 4.69 7.69 -20.92
C ASN A 111 5.42 9.01 -20.61
N ILE A 112 5.80 9.24 -19.35
CA ILE A 112 6.41 10.51 -18.89
C ILE A 112 7.63 10.94 -19.72
N LEU A 113 8.40 9.98 -20.25
CA LEU A 113 9.58 10.25 -21.07
C LEU A 113 9.25 11.12 -22.29
N SER A 114 8.16 10.84 -23.00
CA SER A 114 7.78 11.61 -24.19
C SER A 114 7.38 13.05 -23.86
N TYR A 115 6.92 13.30 -22.64
CA TYR A 115 6.57 14.65 -22.19
C TYR A 115 7.80 15.41 -21.71
N LEU A 116 8.81 14.74 -21.17
CA LEU A 116 10.00 15.41 -20.61
C LEU A 116 10.98 15.94 -21.65
N ASP A 117 11.00 15.38 -22.87
CA ASP A 117 11.97 15.78 -23.89
C ASP A 117 11.69 17.19 -24.45
N ASP A 118 10.42 17.59 -24.56
CA ASP A 118 9.98 18.89 -25.08
C ASP A 118 9.53 19.88 -23.98
N LEU A 119 9.56 19.46 -22.70
CA LEU A 119 9.06 20.28 -21.60
C LEU A 119 10.05 21.40 -21.23
N GLU A 120 9.57 22.64 -21.33
CA GLU A 120 10.25 23.81 -20.80
C GLU A 120 9.75 24.17 -19.40
N LYS A 121 10.57 24.92 -18.66
CA LYS A 121 10.21 25.39 -17.33
C LYS A 121 9.07 26.41 -17.43
N SER A 122 7.99 26.20 -16.68
CA SER A 122 6.85 27.10 -16.69
C SER A 122 6.97 28.17 -15.61
N GLU A 123 6.82 29.44 -16.01
CA GLU A 123 6.76 30.57 -15.08
C GLU A 123 5.35 30.88 -14.56
N SER A 124 4.30 30.29 -15.15
CA SER A 124 2.90 30.66 -14.86
C SER A 124 2.00 29.48 -14.54
N ARG A 125 1.90 28.48 -15.42
CA ARG A 125 1.01 27.33 -15.26
C ARG A 125 1.61 26.08 -15.87
N ALA A 126 1.50 24.96 -15.17
CA ALA A 126 1.97 23.67 -15.65
C ALA A 126 1.22 23.21 -16.90
N GLU A 127 1.90 22.44 -17.76
CA GLU A 127 1.24 21.67 -18.82
C GLU A 127 0.41 20.54 -18.20
N ILE A 128 -0.84 20.39 -18.63
CA ILE A 128 -1.76 19.38 -18.12
C ILE A 128 -2.01 18.35 -19.22
N HIS A 129 -1.65 17.10 -18.92
CA HIS A 129 -2.05 15.94 -19.69
C HIS A 129 -2.75 14.93 -18.78
N SER A 130 -4.02 15.22 -18.49
CA SER A 130 -4.93 14.30 -17.84
C SER A 130 -6.11 14.07 -18.78
N CYS A 131 -6.24 12.86 -19.31
CA CYS A 131 -7.43 12.45 -20.06
C CYS A 131 -8.61 12.15 -19.13
N GLU A 132 -9.80 12.02 -19.72
CA GLU A 132 -10.96 11.47 -19.03
C GLU A 132 -10.62 10.10 -18.45
N ILE A 133 -11.05 9.82 -17.21
CA ILE A 133 -10.63 8.59 -16.53
C ILE A 133 -11.12 7.31 -17.25
N ASP A 134 -12.19 7.43 -18.02
CA ASP A 134 -12.72 6.35 -18.86
C ASP A 134 -11.74 5.92 -19.97
N GLU A 135 -10.77 6.77 -20.33
CA GLU A 135 -9.71 6.44 -21.28
C GLU A 135 -8.50 5.73 -20.65
N ALA A 136 -8.46 5.61 -19.32
CA ALA A 136 -7.48 4.82 -18.57
C ALA A 136 -7.96 3.36 -18.41
N ASP A 137 -8.20 2.72 -19.55
CA ASP A 137 -8.80 1.39 -19.66
C ASP A 137 -7.78 0.24 -19.67
N PHE A 138 -6.49 0.53 -19.85
CA PHE A 138 -5.43 -0.48 -19.93
C PHE A 138 -4.65 -0.64 -18.62
N PHE A 139 -4.30 -1.89 -18.27
CA PHE A 139 -3.49 -2.21 -17.11
C PHE A 139 -2.00 -2.12 -17.43
N VAL A 140 -1.24 -1.40 -16.61
CA VAL A 140 0.23 -1.35 -16.71
C VAL A 140 0.84 -2.11 -15.54
N GLY A 141 1.52 -3.22 -15.82
CA GLY A 141 2.30 -3.97 -14.83
C GLY A 141 3.28 -3.08 -14.08
N SER A 142 3.34 -3.20 -12.75
CA SER A 142 4.21 -2.35 -11.94
C SER A 142 4.67 -3.06 -10.68
N TYR A 143 5.93 -2.86 -10.31
CA TYR A 143 6.46 -3.39 -9.06
C TYR A 143 7.61 -2.56 -8.50
N SER A 144 7.79 -2.61 -7.18
CA SER A 144 8.85 -1.85 -6.47
C SER A 144 10.13 -2.65 -6.25
N ILE A 145 11.30 -2.03 -6.45
CA ILE A 145 12.63 -2.63 -6.27
C ILE A 145 13.58 -1.64 -5.62
N GLY A 146 14.53 -2.14 -4.82
CA GLY A 146 15.77 -1.43 -4.46
C GLY A 146 15.65 -0.45 -3.30
N ASP A 147 14.50 0.20 -3.13
CA ASP A 147 14.28 1.16 -2.04
C ASP A 147 13.78 0.49 -0.74
N ARG A 148 13.44 -0.81 -0.78
CA ARG A 148 12.83 -1.57 0.32
C ARG A 148 13.26 -3.02 0.29
N THR A 149 13.26 -3.67 1.46
CA THR A 149 13.49 -5.12 1.60
C THR A 149 12.38 -5.97 0.97
N ARG A 150 11.20 -5.39 0.75
CA ARG A 150 9.99 -6.05 0.23
C ARG A 150 9.56 -5.40 -1.08
N ALA A 151 9.18 -6.20 -2.07
CA ALA A 151 8.63 -5.73 -3.33
C ALA A 151 7.10 -5.62 -3.25
N PHE A 152 6.55 -4.48 -3.67
CA PHE A 152 5.12 -4.35 -3.92
C PHE A 152 4.86 -4.74 -5.37
N LEU A 153 4.09 -5.80 -5.60
CA LEU A 153 3.73 -6.27 -6.93
C LEU A 153 2.29 -5.87 -7.23
N LYS A 154 2.08 -4.97 -8.20
CA LYS A 154 0.76 -4.56 -8.63
C LYS A 154 0.15 -5.66 -9.50
N VAL A 155 -0.97 -6.21 -9.07
CA VAL A 155 -1.70 -7.27 -9.81
C VAL A 155 -3.06 -6.80 -10.33
N GLN A 156 -3.60 -5.73 -9.74
CA GLN A 156 -4.93 -5.19 -10.02
C GLN A 156 -4.92 -3.66 -9.84
N ASP A 157 -5.69 -2.94 -10.65
CA ASP A 157 -5.83 -1.48 -10.58
C ASP A 157 -7.27 -1.05 -10.88
N GLY A 158 -7.67 0.15 -10.43
CA GLY A 158 -9.05 0.64 -10.54
C GLY A 158 -10.05 -0.15 -9.68
N CYS A 159 -11.35 0.21 -9.73
CA CYS A 159 -12.39 -0.49 -8.96
C CYS A 159 -13.80 -0.23 -9.47
N ASP A 160 -14.63 -1.29 -9.53
CA ASP A 160 -16.04 -1.20 -9.97
C ASP A 160 -17.03 -1.04 -8.80
N TYR A 161 -16.52 -0.92 -7.56
CA TYR A 161 -17.37 -0.73 -6.40
C TYR A 161 -17.75 0.75 -6.30
N LYS A 162 -19.05 1.00 -6.13
CA LYS A 162 -19.64 2.34 -6.01
C LYS A 162 -19.81 2.72 -4.54
N CYS A 163 -18.74 2.60 -3.75
CA CYS A 163 -18.77 3.00 -2.34
C CYS A 163 -18.98 4.51 -2.23
N THR A 164 -19.91 4.93 -1.39
CA THR A 164 -20.42 6.31 -1.40
C THR A 164 -19.38 7.37 -1.05
N TYR A 165 -18.29 7.00 -0.37
CA TYR A 165 -17.18 7.88 0.02
C TYR A 165 -15.94 7.78 -0.87
N CYS A 166 -15.92 6.87 -1.85
CA CYS A 166 -14.70 6.48 -2.54
C CYS A 166 -14.51 7.25 -3.84
N THR A 167 -13.34 7.89 -3.99
CA THR A 167 -12.93 8.60 -5.22
C THR A 167 -12.09 7.74 -6.15
N ILE A 168 -11.79 6.48 -5.79
CA ILE A 168 -10.89 5.64 -6.58
C ILE A 168 -11.40 5.38 -8.01
N PRO A 169 -12.70 5.11 -8.26
CA PRO A 169 -13.18 4.98 -9.63
C PRO A 169 -12.90 6.23 -10.48
N LEU A 170 -12.98 7.42 -9.88
CA LEU A 170 -12.69 8.70 -10.53
C LEU A 170 -11.19 8.95 -10.75
N ALA A 171 -10.33 8.35 -9.92
CA ALA A 171 -8.88 8.58 -9.94
C ALA A 171 -8.10 7.50 -10.70
N ARG A 172 -8.63 6.28 -10.77
CA ARG A 172 -7.95 5.09 -11.31
C ARG A 172 -8.78 4.32 -12.32
N GLY A 173 -10.06 4.66 -12.52
CA GLY A 173 -10.93 4.01 -13.51
C GLY A 173 -11.50 2.67 -13.05
N ILE A 174 -12.01 1.92 -14.03
CA ILE A 174 -12.60 0.59 -13.83
C ILE A 174 -11.57 -0.44 -13.37
N SER A 175 -12.07 -1.51 -12.77
CA SER A 175 -11.23 -2.62 -12.33
C SER A 175 -10.61 -3.35 -13.52
N ARG A 176 -9.29 -3.48 -13.50
CA ARG A 176 -8.49 -4.17 -14.51
C ARG A 176 -7.33 -4.89 -13.83
N SER A 177 -6.84 -5.94 -14.48
CA SER A 177 -5.79 -6.79 -13.92
C SER A 177 -4.87 -7.30 -15.01
N ASP A 178 -3.62 -7.52 -14.63
CA ASP A 178 -2.65 -8.16 -15.50
C ASP A 178 -3.02 -9.61 -15.84
N THR A 179 -2.38 -10.18 -16.85
CA THR A 179 -2.45 -11.63 -17.12
C THR A 179 -1.66 -12.42 -16.07
N ILE A 180 -2.07 -13.65 -15.76
CA ILE A 180 -1.35 -14.50 -14.79
C ILE A 180 0.10 -14.69 -15.22
N ASP A 181 0.33 -14.97 -16.50
CA ASP A 181 1.66 -15.19 -17.07
C ASP A 181 2.59 -13.99 -16.83
N ASN A 182 2.09 -12.77 -17.02
CA ASN A 182 2.88 -11.57 -16.79
C ASN A 182 3.10 -11.30 -15.29
N VAL A 183 2.10 -11.55 -14.43
CA VAL A 183 2.32 -11.45 -12.97
C VAL A 183 3.38 -12.46 -12.51
N VAL A 184 3.34 -13.70 -13.00
CA VAL A 184 4.32 -14.75 -12.71
C VAL A 184 5.70 -14.36 -13.25
N ALA A 185 5.79 -13.79 -14.45
CA ALA A 185 7.05 -13.29 -15.01
C ALA A 185 7.65 -12.17 -14.13
N ASN A 186 6.84 -11.20 -13.72
CA ASN A 186 7.25 -10.14 -12.78
C ASN A 186 7.70 -10.72 -11.43
N ALA A 187 6.98 -11.71 -10.90
CA ALA A 187 7.33 -12.39 -9.66
C ALA A 187 8.69 -13.11 -9.77
N LYS A 188 8.97 -13.79 -10.89
CA LYS A 188 10.27 -14.41 -11.19
C LYS A 188 11.38 -13.38 -11.32
N GLU A 189 11.11 -12.23 -11.94
CA GLU A 189 12.09 -11.14 -12.04
C GLU A 189 12.43 -10.58 -10.65
N ILE A 190 11.43 -10.39 -9.79
CA ILE A 190 11.63 -9.97 -8.39
C ILE A 190 12.48 -10.99 -7.63
N ALA A 191 12.18 -12.29 -7.78
CA ALA A 191 12.95 -13.36 -7.15
C ALA A 191 14.43 -13.35 -7.59
N GLY A 192 14.68 -13.10 -8.89
CA GLY A 192 16.03 -12.97 -9.45
C GLY A 192 16.86 -11.81 -8.88
N ARG A 193 16.22 -10.84 -8.20
CA ARG A 193 16.88 -9.68 -7.58
C ARG A 193 17.15 -9.87 -6.08
N ASN A 194 17.09 -11.11 -5.58
CA ASN A 194 17.30 -11.46 -4.17
C ASN A 194 16.32 -10.77 -3.21
N ILE A 195 15.10 -10.46 -3.66
CA ILE A 195 14.04 -9.94 -2.80
C ILE A 195 13.28 -11.11 -2.19
N LYS A 196 13.15 -11.12 -0.86
CA LYS A 196 12.61 -12.26 -0.11
C LYS A 196 11.09 -12.26 0.01
N GLU A 197 10.46 -11.08 0.00
CA GLU A 197 9.03 -10.94 0.22
C GLU A 197 8.36 -10.06 -0.84
N ILE A 198 7.29 -10.59 -1.43
CA ILE A 198 6.36 -9.88 -2.29
C ILE A 198 5.11 -9.51 -1.49
N VAL A 199 4.65 -8.27 -1.60
CA VAL A 199 3.33 -7.84 -1.12
C VAL A 199 2.42 -7.62 -2.33
N LEU A 200 1.45 -8.52 -2.50
CA LEU A 200 0.45 -8.40 -3.57
C LEU A 200 -0.39 -7.17 -3.35
N THR A 201 -0.35 -6.27 -4.31
CA THR A 201 -0.87 -4.91 -4.19
C THR A 201 -1.89 -4.66 -5.30
N GLY A 202 -2.96 -3.96 -4.94
CA GLY A 202 -4.03 -3.54 -5.83
C GLY A 202 -4.96 -2.59 -5.10
N VAL A 203 -5.99 -2.11 -5.79
CA VAL A 203 -7.07 -1.37 -5.14
C VAL A 203 -7.99 -2.34 -4.42
N ASN A 204 -8.39 -3.41 -5.10
CA ASN A 204 -9.17 -4.52 -4.58
C ASN A 204 -8.72 -5.81 -5.29
N ILE A 205 -7.67 -6.44 -4.78
CA ILE A 205 -7.03 -7.61 -5.42
C ILE A 205 -7.96 -8.82 -5.55
N GLY A 206 -9.01 -8.91 -4.74
CA GLY A 206 -10.01 -9.97 -4.86
C GLY A 206 -10.83 -9.90 -6.16
N ASP A 207 -10.84 -8.75 -6.83
CA ASP A 207 -11.53 -8.54 -8.11
C ASP A 207 -10.62 -8.86 -9.32
N TYR A 208 -9.47 -9.49 -9.08
CA TYR A 208 -8.55 -9.96 -10.12
C TYR A 208 -9.25 -10.87 -11.14
N GLY A 209 -8.80 -10.78 -12.38
CA GLY A 209 -9.20 -11.68 -13.46
C GLY A 209 -10.10 -11.07 -14.52
N LYS A 210 -10.36 -9.76 -14.44
CA LYS A 210 -11.06 -8.99 -15.49
C LYS A 210 -10.20 -8.72 -16.73
N GLY A 211 -8.94 -9.14 -16.72
CA GLY A 211 -8.01 -8.89 -17.82
C GLY A 211 -7.62 -7.41 -17.92
N GLU A 212 -6.75 -7.13 -18.88
CA GLU A 212 -6.03 -5.86 -18.98
C GLU A 212 -6.95 -4.68 -19.32
N PHE A 213 -8.09 -4.96 -19.95
CA PHE A 213 -9.08 -3.98 -20.41
C PHE A 213 -10.36 -3.92 -19.54
N GLY A 214 -10.39 -4.61 -18.40
CA GLY A 214 -11.56 -4.61 -17.52
C GLY A 214 -12.79 -5.31 -18.09
N ASN A 215 -12.59 -6.50 -18.68
CA ASN A 215 -13.62 -7.32 -19.29
C ASN A 215 -14.74 -7.69 -18.30
N LYS A 216 -15.98 -7.73 -18.80
CA LYS A 216 -17.15 -8.12 -17.99
C LYS A 216 -17.11 -9.57 -17.52
N LYS A 217 -16.47 -10.45 -18.29
CA LYS A 217 -16.29 -11.86 -17.94
C LYS A 217 -14.86 -12.03 -17.44
N HIS A 218 -14.75 -12.64 -16.27
CA HIS A 218 -13.45 -12.96 -15.70
C HIS A 218 -12.90 -14.21 -16.39
N GLU A 219 -11.68 -14.12 -16.94
CA GLU A 219 -10.98 -15.26 -17.53
C GLU A 219 -10.29 -16.08 -16.44
N HIS A 220 -9.84 -15.40 -15.40
CA HIS A 220 -9.18 -15.98 -14.23
C HIS A 220 -9.81 -15.46 -12.94
N THR A 221 -9.39 -16.00 -11.81
CA THR A 221 -9.82 -15.57 -10.48
C THR A 221 -8.63 -15.25 -9.60
N PHE A 222 -8.87 -14.58 -8.48
CA PHE A 222 -7.85 -14.39 -7.45
C PHE A 222 -7.28 -15.72 -6.95
N LEU A 223 -8.09 -16.80 -6.90
CA LEU A 223 -7.64 -18.13 -6.51
C LEU A 223 -6.63 -18.69 -7.52
N ASP A 224 -6.89 -18.53 -8.82
CA ASP A 224 -5.97 -18.98 -9.87
C ASP A 224 -4.63 -18.23 -9.77
N LEU A 225 -4.69 -16.92 -9.55
CA LEU A 225 -3.50 -16.08 -9.37
C LEU A 225 -2.64 -16.53 -8.19
N ILE A 226 -3.23 -16.71 -7.00
CA ILE A 226 -2.45 -17.10 -5.81
C ILE A 226 -1.93 -18.54 -5.92
N SER A 227 -2.63 -19.41 -6.66
CA SER A 227 -2.18 -20.77 -6.94
C SER A 227 -0.91 -20.77 -7.79
N GLU A 228 -0.89 -20.00 -8.88
CA GLU A 228 0.27 -19.91 -9.77
C GLU A 228 1.44 -19.20 -9.12
N LEU A 229 1.18 -18.17 -8.31
CA LEU A 229 2.21 -17.47 -7.56
C LEU A 229 2.89 -18.35 -6.50
N ASP A 230 2.17 -19.27 -5.86
CA ASP A 230 2.77 -20.16 -4.86
C ASP A 230 3.80 -21.14 -5.47
N ASN A 231 3.64 -21.43 -6.76
CA ASN A 231 4.55 -22.27 -7.54
C ASN A 231 5.82 -21.54 -8.01
N VAL A 232 5.92 -20.23 -7.81
CA VAL A 232 7.11 -19.46 -8.24
C VAL A 232 8.29 -19.75 -7.32
N GLU A 233 9.34 -20.32 -7.88
CA GLU A 233 10.61 -20.57 -7.20
C GLU A 233 11.36 -19.28 -6.87
N GLY A 234 12.14 -19.29 -5.79
CA GLY A 234 12.95 -18.15 -5.36
C GLY A 234 12.22 -17.10 -4.51
N ILE A 235 10.89 -17.17 -4.41
CA ILE A 235 10.10 -16.35 -3.48
C ILE A 235 9.91 -17.11 -2.17
N GLU A 236 10.32 -16.49 -1.07
CA GLU A 236 10.15 -17.04 0.28
C GLU A 236 8.79 -16.64 0.88
N ARG A 237 8.35 -15.40 0.64
CA ARG A 237 7.13 -14.85 1.24
C ARG A 237 6.27 -14.11 0.24
N ILE A 238 4.97 -14.36 0.26
CA ILE A 238 3.94 -13.59 -0.43
C ILE A 238 2.90 -13.14 0.59
N ARG A 239 2.71 -11.83 0.70
CA ARG A 239 1.75 -11.23 1.61
C ARG A 239 0.59 -10.63 0.84
N ILE A 240 -0.62 -11.04 1.20
CA ILE A 240 -1.85 -10.44 0.69
C ILE A 240 -1.99 -9.07 1.37
N SER A 241 -2.08 -8.00 0.57
CA SER A 241 -2.46 -6.69 1.11
C SER A 241 -3.98 -6.64 1.34
N SER A 242 -4.68 -5.63 0.82
CA SER A 242 -6.11 -5.44 1.08
C SER A 242 -6.98 -6.27 0.13
N ILE A 243 -7.87 -7.10 0.69
CA ILE A 243 -8.86 -7.88 -0.06
C ILE A 243 -10.26 -7.74 0.55
N GLU A 244 -11.26 -7.44 -0.28
CA GLU A 244 -12.65 -7.30 0.14
C GLU A 244 -13.22 -8.61 0.73
N PRO A 245 -13.98 -8.57 1.86
CA PRO A 245 -14.50 -9.76 2.53
C PRO A 245 -15.34 -10.67 1.63
N ASN A 246 -16.09 -10.09 0.69
CA ASN A 246 -16.95 -10.85 -0.21
C ASN A 246 -16.21 -11.51 -1.38
N LEU A 247 -14.95 -11.13 -1.60
CA LEU A 247 -14.09 -11.69 -2.66
C LEU A 247 -13.05 -12.66 -2.10
N LEU A 248 -12.75 -12.56 -0.80
CA LEU A 248 -12.00 -13.58 -0.09
C LEU A 248 -12.89 -14.81 0.11
N LYS A 249 -12.74 -15.84 -0.72
CA LYS A 249 -13.49 -17.10 -0.59
C LYS A 249 -12.76 -18.09 0.34
N ASP A 250 -13.48 -19.11 0.80
CA ASP A 250 -12.92 -20.08 1.74
C ASP A 250 -11.80 -20.90 1.10
N GLU A 251 -11.90 -21.20 -0.19
CA GLU A 251 -10.86 -21.89 -0.97
C GLU A 251 -9.56 -21.08 -1.01
N SER A 252 -9.64 -19.76 -1.11
CA SER A 252 -8.46 -18.88 -1.04
C SER A 252 -7.83 -18.88 0.35
N ILE A 253 -8.65 -18.90 1.41
CA ILE A 253 -8.16 -18.99 2.80
C ILE A 253 -7.47 -20.34 3.04
N GLU A 254 -8.05 -21.42 2.53
CA GLU A 254 -7.50 -22.79 2.64
C GLU A 254 -6.23 -23.00 1.81
N LEU A 255 -6.12 -22.33 0.66
CA LEU A 255 -4.87 -22.34 -0.11
C LEU A 255 -3.76 -21.65 0.69
N VAL A 256 -4.03 -20.45 1.21
CA VAL A 256 -3.04 -19.70 1.99
C VAL A 256 -2.60 -20.48 3.24
N SER A 257 -3.48 -21.24 3.89
CA SER A 257 -3.11 -22.03 5.07
C SER A 257 -2.18 -23.21 4.79
N LYS A 258 -2.17 -23.71 3.54
CA LYS A 258 -1.34 -24.84 3.10
C LYS A 258 -0.17 -24.38 2.22
N SER A 259 -0.08 -23.08 1.98
CA SER A 259 0.85 -22.50 1.04
C SER A 259 2.29 -22.58 1.52
N ARG A 260 3.22 -22.72 0.57
CA ARG A 260 4.65 -22.65 0.85
C ARG A 260 5.12 -21.21 1.04
N SER A 261 4.60 -20.29 0.22
CA SER A 261 5.09 -18.91 0.13
C SER A 261 4.13 -17.91 0.74
N PHE A 262 2.82 -18.15 0.76
CA PHE A 262 1.88 -17.21 1.34
C PHE A 262 1.97 -17.21 2.87
N VAL A 263 2.22 -16.03 3.43
CA VAL A 263 2.35 -15.87 4.88
C VAL A 263 0.99 -15.74 5.56
N PRO A 264 0.83 -16.17 6.83
CA PRO A 264 -0.43 -16.11 7.58
C PRO A 264 -0.76 -14.67 8.01
N HIS A 265 -1.10 -13.83 7.04
CA HIS A 265 -1.50 -12.45 7.24
C HIS A 265 -2.57 -12.07 6.21
N PHE A 266 -3.64 -11.47 6.72
CA PHE A 266 -4.75 -10.95 5.94
C PHE A 266 -4.99 -9.49 6.32
N HIS A 267 -5.26 -8.66 5.33
CA HIS A 267 -5.76 -7.31 5.55
C HIS A 267 -7.13 -7.19 4.91
N ILE A 268 -8.17 -7.07 5.74
CA ILE A 268 -9.56 -7.17 5.30
C ILE A 268 -10.27 -5.88 5.72
N PRO A 269 -10.67 -5.00 4.78
CA PRO A 269 -11.34 -3.77 5.13
C PRO A 269 -12.77 -4.04 5.61
N LEU A 270 -13.12 -3.57 6.81
CA LEU A 270 -14.49 -3.65 7.33
C LEU A 270 -15.27 -2.38 7.01
N GLN A 271 -14.63 -1.22 7.15
CA GLN A 271 -15.19 0.13 7.05
C GLN A 271 -16.12 0.50 8.21
N SER A 272 -17.09 -0.33 8.55
CA SER A 272 -17.96 -0.14 9.73
C SER A 272 -18.47 -1.49 10.26
N GLY A 273 -18.66 -1.60 11.57
CA GLY A 273 -19.26 -2.78 12.20
C GLY A 273 -20.78 -2.67 12.39
N SER A 274 -21.44 -1.67 11.78
CA SER A 274 -22.89 -1.55 11.75
C SER A 274 -23.43 -1.84 10.35
N ASP A 275 -24.36 -2.79 10.25
CA ASP A 275 -25.01 -3.14 8.99
C ASP A 275 -25.78 -1.96 8.38
N GLU A 276 -26.29 -1.03 9.20
CA GLU A 276 -26.92 0.19 8.71
C GLU A 276 -25.92 1.08 7.97
N LEU A 277 -24.75 1.33 8.58
CA LEU A 277 -23.70 2.14 7.99
C LEU A 277 -23.07 1.46 6.78
N LEU A 278 -22.86 0.14 6.82
CA LEU A 278 -22.36 -0.63 5.68
C LEU A 278 -23.27 -0.49 4.45
N LYS A 279 -24.60 -0.50 4.64
CA LYS A 279 -25.57 -0.24 3.58
C LYS A 279 -25.48 1.20 3.05
N LYS A 280 -25.41 2.21 3.94
CA LYS A 280 -25.20 3.62 3.53
C LYS A 280 -23.89 3.82 2.78
N MET A 281 -22.85 3.06 3.14
CA MET A 281 -21.55 3.02 2.46
C MET A 281 -21.58 2.26 1.12
N LYS A 282 -22.70 1.61 0.77
CA LYS A 282 -22.86 0.71 -0.39
C LYS A 282 -21.83 -0.44 -0.40
N ARG A 283 -21.53 -1.00 0.76
CA ARG A 283 -20.69 -2.20 0.86
C ARG A 283 -21.46 -3.42 0.35
N ARG A 284 -20.76 -4.34 -0.31
CA ARG A 284 -21.33 -5.58 -0.89
C ARG A 284 -21.35 -6.75 0.10
N TYR A 285 -21.19 -6.45 1.38
CA TYR A 285 -21.17 -7.40 2.48
C TYR A 285 -21.74 -6.72 3.73
N LEU A 286 -22.10 -7.56 4.70
CA LEU A 286 -22.55 -7.18 6.03
C LEU A 286 -21.65 -7.85 7.08
N THR A 287 -21.85 -7.48 8.34
CA THR A 287 -21.07 -7.97 9.49
C THR A 287 -21.02 -9.50 9.58
N ASN A 288 -22.10 -10.20 9.28
CA ASN A 288 -22.15 -11.68 9.33
C ASN A 288 -21.14 -12.33 8.36
N LEU A 289 -21.02 -11.83 7.13
CA LEU A 289 -20.03 -12.35 6.18
C LEU A 289 -18.61 -12.10 6.69
N TYR A 290 -18.37 -10.91 7.22
CA TYR A 290 -17.07 -10.54 7.78
C TYR A 290 -16.68 -11.45 8.95
N TYR A 291 -17.61 -11.68 9.87
CA TYR A 291 -17.44 -12.61 11.00
C TYR A 291 -17.07 -14.01 10.52
N ASN A 292 -17.77 -14.54 9.51
CA ASN A 292 -17.48 -15.86 8.94
C ASN A 292 -16.08 -15.95 8.34
N ARG A 293 -15.62 -14.91 7.62
CA ARG A 293 -14.25 -14.90 7.07
C ARG A 293 -13.18 -14.86 8.15
N VAL A 294 -13.36 -14.03 9.17
CA VAL A 294 -12.43 -13.97 10.30
C VAL A 294 -12.35 -15.33 11.01
N ASN A 295 -13.48 -15.98 11.27
CA ASN A 295 -13.50 -17.28 11.93
C ASN A 295 -12.92 -18.39 11.06
N LYS A 296 -13.19 -18.41 9.76
CA LYS A 296 -12.57 -19.36 8.84
C LYS A 296 -11.04 -19.24 8.85
N ILE A 297 -10.51 -18.01 8.83
CA ILE A 297 -9.07 -17.77 8.95
C ILE A 297 -8.55 -18.32 10.28
N ARG A 298 -9.21 -18.03 11.40
CA ARG A 298 -8.79 -18.51 12.72
C ARG A 298 -8.88 -20.03 12.86
N GLU A 299 -9.85 -20.66 12.21
CA GLU A 299 -10.01 -22.11 12.20
C GLU A 299 -8.82 -22.81 11.53
N VAL A 300 -8.42 -22.35 10.34
CA VAL A 300 -7.35 -23.00 9.56
C VAL A 300 -5.96 -22.43 9.83
N MET A 301 -5.88 -21.21 10.36
CA MET A 301 -4.65 -20.49 10.72
C MET A 301 -4.85 -19.69 12.02
N PRO A 302 -4.86 -20.35 13.19
CA PRO A 302 -5.10 -19.69 14.48
C PRO A 302 -4.17 -18.49 14.74
N GLU A 303 -2.97 -18.54 14.20
CA GLU A 303 -1.88 -17.59 14.43
C GLU A 303 -1.79 -16.48 13.38
N ALA A 304 -2.72 -16.44 12.43
CA ALA A 304 -2.70 -15.43 11.38
C ALA A 304 -2.92 -14.02 11.93
N ALA A 305 -2.19 -13.04 11.40
CA ALA A 305 -2.50 -11.65 11.68
C ALA A 305 -3.65 -11.18 10.78
N ILE A 306 -4.67 -10.55 11.39
CA ILE A 306 -5.79 -9.96 10.65
C ILE A 306 -5.82 -8.46 10.92
N GLY A 307 -5.43 -7.67 9.93
CA GLY A 307 -5.55 -6.21 9.93
C GLY A 307 -6.89 -5.76 9.36
N VAL A 308 -7.46 -4.71 9.93
CA VAL A 308 -8.80 -4.22 9.56
C VAL A 308 -8.80 -2.72 9.32
N ASP A 309 -9.38 -2.26 8.21
CA ASP A 309 -9.62 -0.84 7.98
C ASP A 309 -11.03 -0.45 8.45
N VAL A 310 -11.14 0.67 9.18
CA VAL A 310 -12.41 1.19 9.73
C VAL A 310 -12.48 2.70 9.55
N ILE A 311 -13.64 3.22 9.13
CA ILE A 311 -13.92 4.64 8.99
C ILE A 311 -14.85 5.08 10.14
N VAL A 312 -14.52 6.19 10.79
CA VAL A 312 -15.36 6.81 11.83
C VAL A 312 -15.78 8.23 11.45
N GLY A 313 -16.96 8.62 11.91
CA GLY A 313 -17.55 9.91 11.60
C GLY A 313 -18.23 9.97 10.23
N PHE A 314 -18.64 8.83 9.67
CA PHE A 314 -19.36 8.78 8.40
C PHE A 314 -20.71 9.50 8.53
N PRO A 315 -21.22 10.16 7.47
CA PRO A 315 -22.51 10.86 7.52
C PRO A 315 -23.65 9.95 7.99
N GLY A 316 -24.34 10.39 9.04
CA GLY A 316 -25.42 9.64 9.69
C GLY A 316 -24.97 8.66 10.78
N GLU A 317 -23.69 8.63 11.16
CA GLU A 317 -23.19 7.80 12.26
C GLU A 317 -23.51 8.41 13.65
N THR A 318 -24.52 7.86 14.32
CA THR A 318 -24.89 8.21 15.70
C THR A 318 -23.96 7.54 16.73
N GLU A 319 -24.14 7.84 18.02
CA GLU A 319 -23.34 7.18 19.07
C GLU A 319 -23.65 5.69 19.16
N GLU A 320 -24.92 5.31 18.97
CA GLU A 320 -25.37 3.92 18.99
C GLU A 320 -24.72 3.12 17.87
N LEU A 321 -24.73 3.62 16.63
CA LEU A 321 -24.09 2.97 15.48
C LEU A 321 -22.56 2.89 15.60
N PHE A 322 -21.95 3.90 16.23
CA PHE A 322 -20.54 3.85 16.57
C PHE A 322 -20.25 2.76 17.61
N MET A 323 -21.07 2.64 18.66
CA MET A 323 -20.91 1.62 19.68
C MET A 323 -21.18 0.20 19.16
N GLU A 324 -22.10 0.02 18.20
CA GLU A 324 -22.24 -1.25 17.45
C GLU A 324 -20.91 -1.63 16.79
N THR A 325 -20.29 -0.67 16.08
CA THR A 325 -18.99 -0.89 15.43
C THR A 325 -17.90 -1.22 16.44
N TYR A 326 -17.83 -0.47 17.54
CA TYR A 326 -16.85 -0.69 18.60
C TYR A 326 -16.98 -2.09 19.20
N ASN A 327 -18.20 -2.50 19.58
CA ASN A 327 -18.45 -3.80 20.21
C ASN A 327 -18.17 -4.95 19.24
N PHE A 328 -18.61 -4.83 17.98
CA PHE A 328 -18.31 -5.82 16.95
C PHE A 328 -16.80 -6.05 16.77
N LEU A 329 -16.01 -4.98 16.68
CA LEU A 329 -14.55 -5.06 16.59
C LEU A 329 -13.89 -5.59 17.88
N ASN A 330 -14.45 -5.23 19.04
CA ASN A 330 -13.97 -5.71 20.34
C ASN A 330 -14.14 -7.22 20.49
N ASP A 331 -15.22 -7.79 19.94
CA ASP A 331 -15.53 -9.21 20.10
C ASP A 331 -14.87 -10.08 19.02
N LEU A 332 -14.48 -9.48 17.88
CA LEU A 332 -13.78 -10.19 16.81
C LEU A 332 -12.34 -10.58 17.19
N PRO A 333 -11.87 -11.79 16.82
CA PRO A 333 -10.50 -12.23 17.03
C PRO A 333 -9.57 -11.67 15.93
N ILE A 334 -9.45 -10.34 15.84
CA ILE A 334 -8.59 -9.61 14.91
C ILE A 334 -7.33 -9.08 15.60
N SER A 335 -6.30 -8.76 14.83
CA SER A 335 -4.98 -8.41 15.38
C SER A 335 -4.78 -6.91 15.56
N TYR A 336 -5.24 -6.07 14.63
CA TYR A 336 -5.10 -4.62 14.73
C TYR A 336 -6.05 -3.90 13.77
N LEU A 337 -6.23 -2.59 13.99
CA LEU A 337 -7.05 -1.72 13.16
C LEU A 337 -6.20 -0.60 12.53
N HIS A 338 -6.53 -0.23 11.30
CA HIS A 338 -6.26 1.11 10.79
C HIS A 338 -7.56 1.93 10.85
N VAL A 339 -7.51 3.01 11.62
CA VAL A 339 -8.69 3.84 11.88
C VAL A 339 -8.57 5.13 11.09
N PHE A 340 -9.48 5.31 10.14
CA PHE A 340 -9.58 6.49 9.31
C PHE A 340 -10.70 7.40 9.83
N THR A 341 -10.42 8.69 9.92
CA THR A 341 -11.47 9.70 10.10
C THR A 341 -12.12 9.96 8.76
N TYR A 342 -13.45 9.94 8.70
CA TYR A 342 -14.18 10.30 7.49
C TYR A 342 -13.83 11.73 7.08
N SER A 343 -13.57 11.86 5.79
CA SER A 343 -13.21 13.08 5.11
C SER A 343 -14.14 13.26 3.93
N GLU A 344 -14.79 14.43 3.86
CA GLU A 344 -15.59 14.84 2.73
C GLU A 344 -14.72 14.97 1.49
N ARG A 345 -15.17 14.38 0.38
CA ARG A 345 -14.51 14.48 -0.92
C ARG A 345 -15.51 14.91 -1.97
N GLU A 346 -15.11 15.87 -2.78
CA GLU A 346 -15.90 16.31 -3.92
C GLU A 346 -16.24 15.14 -4.84
N ASN A 347 -17.42 15.22 -5.48
CA ASN A 347 -17.93 14.20 -6.41
C ASN A 347 -18.14 12.82 -5.77
N THR A 348 -18.36 12.77 -4.45
CA THR A 348 -18.77 11.54 -3.74
C THR A 348 -20.17 11.72 -3.16
N GLU A 349 -20.99 10.66 -3.23
CA GLU A 349 -22.36 10.67 -2.70
C GLU A 349 -22.38 10.95 -1.19
N ALA A 350 -21.39 10.46 -0.45
CA ALA A 350 -21.29 10.68 0.99
C ALA A 350 -21.08 12.17 1.35
N ALA A 351 -20.44 12.98 0.50
CA ALA A 351 -20.28 14.41 0.76
C ALA A 351 -21.61 15.17 0.74
N GLU A 352 -22.62 14.64 0.04
CA GLU A 352 -23.97 15.22 -0.08
C GLU A 352 -24.97 14.60 0.93
N MET A 353 -24.56 13.58 1.68
CA MET A 353 -25.42 12.93 2.66
C MET A 353 -25.69 13.79 3.89
N PHE A 354 -26.92 13.74 4.40
CA PHE A 354 -27.29 14.38 5.67
C PHE A 354 -26.65 13.70 6.88
N GLY A 355 -26.54 14.44 7.98
CA GLY A 355 -26.05 13.91 9.27
C GLY A 355 -24.53 13.93 9.39
N ALA A 356 -23.87 14.96 8.84
CA ALA A 356 -22.43 15.14 9.02
C ALA A 356 -22.05 15.16 10.52
N VAL A 357 -21.14 14.26 10.90
CA VAL A 357 -20.70 14.16 12.29
C VAL A 357 -19.70 15.28 12.60
N PRO A 358 -19.82 16.02 13.72
CA PRO A 358 -18.86 17.08 14.06
C PRO A 358 -17.42 16.57 14.19
N ILE A 359 -16.44 17.35 13.71
CA ILE A 359 -15.01 16.98 13.75
C ILE A 359 -14.52 16.54 15.13
N PRO A 360 -14.88 17.21 16.26
CA PRO A 360 -14.49 16.75 17.59
C PRO A 360 -14.96 15.32 17.91
N GLU A 361 -16.17 14.96 17.49
CA GLU A 361 -16.71 13.61 17.67
C GLU A 361 -16.00 12.59 16.81
N ARG A 362 -15.70 12.90 15.54
CA ARG A 362 -14.90 12.00 14.68
C ARG A 362 -13.53 11.71 15.30
N LYS A 363 -12.87 12.74 15.86
CA LYS A 363 -11.59 12.60 16.56
C LYS A 363 -11.71 11.78 17.85
N ARG A 364 -12.77 11.97 18.63
CA ARG A 364 -13.04 11.16 19.84
C ARG A 364 -13.19 9.68 19.49
N ARG A 365 -14.03 9.36 18.51
CA ARG A 365 -14.28 8.00 18.02
C ARG A 365 -13.01 7.36 17.44
N ASN A 366 -12.25 8.12 16.66
CA ASN A 366 -10.96 7.66 16.13
C ASN A 366 -10.01 7.26 17.27
N LYS A 367 -9.87 8.12 18.29
CA LYS A 367 -9.04 7.84 19.46
C LYS A 367 -9.49 6.57 20.19
N MET A 368 -10.80 6.36 20.37
CA MET A 368 -11.34 5.16 21.01
C MET A 368 -10.97 3.88 20.26
N LEU A 369 -11.17 3.83 18.93
CA LEU A 369 -10.78 2.65 18.14
C LEU A 369 -9.27 2.47 18.03
N ARG A 370 -8.47 3.55 18.04
CA ARG A 370 -7.00 3.42 18.11
C ARG A 370 -6.55 2.77 19.42
N ILE A 371 -7.16 3.13 20.55
CA ILE A 371 -6.89 2.48 21.85
C ILE A 371 -7.28 1.00 21.80
N LEU A 372 -8.44 0.67 21.21
CA LEU A 372 -8.85 -0.73 21.02
C LEU A 372 -7.85 -1.49 20.13
N SER A 373 -7.39 -0.88 19.04
CA SER A 373 -6.38 -1.45 18.15
C SER A 373 -5.09 -1.78 18.88
N GLU A 374 -4.57 -0.87 19.70
CA GLU A 374 -3.35 -1.16 20.48
C GLU A 374 -3.57 -2.31 21.47
N LYS A 375 -4.75 -2.40 22.12
CA LYS A 375 -5.08 -3.54 22.99
C LYS A 375 -5.06 -4.86 22.24
N LYS A 376 -5.74 -4.94 21.09
CA LYS A 376 -5.79 -6.12 20.20
C LYS A 376 -4.39 -6.51 19.71
N LYS A 377 -3.58 -5.52 19.31
CA LYS A 377 -2.21 -5.73 18.85
C LYS A 377 -1.31 -6.28 19.95
N MET A 378 -1.40 -5.72 21.16
CA MET A 378 -0.62 -6.19 22.31
C MET A 378 -1.04 -7.61 22.73
N GLU A 379 -2.34 -7.92 22.71
CA GLU A 379 -2.84 -9.27 22.94
C GLU A 379 -2.30 -10.26 21.90
N PHE A 380 -2.39 -9.91 20.62
CA PHE A 380 -1.83 -10.71 19.54
C PHE A 380 -0.33 -10.96 19.76
N TYR A 381 0.46 -9.92 20.02
CA TYR A 381 1.92 -10.03 20.24
C TYR A 381 2.25 -10.90 21.46
N ARG A 382 1.49 -10.80 22.56
CA ARG A 382 1.68 -11.63 23.76
C ARG A 382 1.52 -13.11 23.45
N ASN A 383 0.55 -13.46 22.62
CA ASN A 383 0.33 -14.85 22.19
C ASN A 383 1.44 -15.38 21.28
N GLN A 384 2.32 -14.50 20.77
CA GLN A 384 3.48 -14.89 19.95
C GLN A 384 4.77 -15.08 20.75
N LEU A 385 4.83 -14.63 22.01
CA LEU A 385 6.03 -14.75 22.84
C LEU A 385 6.38 -16.21 23.13
N GLY A 386 7.67 -16.51 23.23
CA GLY A 386 8.21 -17.86 23.40
C GLY A 386 8.19 -18.73 22.14
N ARG A 387 7.57 -18.28 21.05
CA ARG A 387 7.52 -19.02 19.78
C ARG A 387 8.79 -18.77 18.96
N LYS A 388 9.27 -19.80 18.28
CA LYS A 388 10.32 -19.70 17.25
C LYS A 388 9.67 -19.37 15.91
N LEU A 389 9.89 -18.16 15.41
CA LEU A 389 9.31 -17.65 14.15
C LEU A 389 10.41 -17.16 13.23
N SER A 390 10.17 -17.22 11.92
CA SER A 390 11.10 -16.64 10.95
C SER A 390 10.89 -15.12 10.87
N VAL A 391 11.98 -14.34 10.90
CA VAL A 391 11.98 -12.88 10.85
C VAL A 391 12.76 -12.42 9.63
N LEU A 392 12.14 -11.61 8.77
CA LEU A 392 12.82 -10.94 7.67
C LEU A 392 13.26 -9.55 8.14
N TRP A 393 14.56 -9.31 8.09
CA TRP A 393 15.20 -8.11 8.62
C TRP A 393 15.32 -6.99 7.58
N GLU A 394 14.93 -5.78 7.98
CA GLU A 394 15.00 -4.57 7.16
C GLU A 394 16.33 -3.84 7.33
N HIS A 395 16.67 -2.98 6.38
CA HIS A 395 17.94 -2.25 6.32
C HIS A 395 18.00 -1.04 7.26
N GLU A 396 16.87 -0.64 7.86
CA GLU A 396 16.80 0.58 8.69
C GLU A 396 17.60 0.41 9.99
N ASN A 397 18.58 1.30 10.22
CA ASN A 397 19.26 1.45 11.49
C ASN A 397 18.69 2.66 12.22
N ARG A 398 18.00 2.43 13.34
CA ARG A 398 17.47 3.50 14.19
C ARG A 398 18.04 3.35 15.59
N ASN A 399 18.92 4.28 15.96
CA ASN A 399 19.57 4.31 17.28
C ASN A 399 20.34 3.01 17.61
N GLY A 400 20.96 2.37 16.62
CA GLY A 400 21.71 1.12 16.81
C GLY A 400 20.85 -0.15 16.82
N LEU A 401 19.55 -0.03 16.57
CA LEU A 401 18.62 -1.15 16.42
C LEU A 401 18.23 -1.32 14.95
N MET A 402 18.04 -2.57 14.55
CA MET A 402 17.36 -2.94 13.31
C MET A 402 15.99 -3.55 13.61
N PHE A 403 15.10 -3.48 12.62
CA PHE A 403 13.74 -4.01 12.72
C PHE A 403 13.49 -5.06 11.66
N GLY A 404 12.61 -5.99 11.97
CA GLY A 404 12.16 -7.02 11.05
C GLY A 404 10.71 -7.40 11.32
N PHE A 405 10.17 -8.22 10.44
CA PHE A 405 8.79 -8.72 10.56
C PHE A 405 8.75 -10.24 10.48
N THR A 406 7.98 -10.85 11.37
CA THR A 406 7.60 -12.26 11.25
C THR A 406 6.64 -12.48 10.09
N GLU A 407 6.42 -13.74 9.71
CA GLU A 407 5.46 -14.12 8.68
C GLU A 407 4.05 -13.61 9.01
N ASN A 408 3.61 -13.77 10.27
CA ASN A 408 2.37 -13.21 10.80
C ASN A 408 2.49 -11.75 11.29
N TYR A 409 3.44 -10.99 10.75
CA TYR A 409 3.51 -9.53 10.86
C TYR A 409 3.75 -8.95 12.27
N VAL A 410 4.40 -9.72 13.15
CA VAL A 410 4.95 -9.18 14.40
C VAL A 410 6.20 -8.39 14.08
N ARG A 411 6.25 -7.14 14.56
CA ARG A 411 7.45 -6.30 14.45
C ARG A 411 8.45 -6.69 15.53
N VAL A 412 9.63 -7.13 15.10
CA VAL A 412 10.73 -7.58 15.96
C VAL A 412 11.88 -6.59 15.86
N SER A 413 12.65 -6.41 16.94
CA SER A 413 13.86 -5.59 16.95
C SER A 413 15.05 -6.35 17.57
N LYS A 414 16.25 -6.06 17.07
CA LYS A 414 17.53 -6.51 17.63
C LYS A 414 18.62 -5.46 17.41
N ALA A 415 19.78 -5.64 18.02
CA ALA A 415 20.96 -4.84 17.73
C ALA A 415 21.28 -4.89 16.23
N PHE A 416 21.61 -3.75 15.63
CA PHE A 416 21.87 -3.66 14.21
C PHE A 416 23.04 -4.58 13.80
N ASP A 417 22.78 -5.44 12.82
CA ASP A 417 23.78 -6.29 12.19
C ASP A 417 23.64 -6.19 10.66
N GLU A 418 24.68 -5.69 10.01
CA GLU A 418 24.70 -5.50 8.55
C GLU A 418 24.53 -6.83 7.80
N LYS A 419 25.03 -7.94 8.36
CA LYS A 419 24.91 -9.27 7.73
C LYS A 419 23.48 -9.80 7.74
N SER A 420 22.66 -9.31 8.66
CA SER A 420 21.26 -9.69 8.79
C SER A 420 20.36 -8.98 7.77
N ILE A 421 20.83 -7.92 7.11
CA ILE A 421 20.00 -7.16 6.16
C ILE A 421 19.50 -8.08 5.04
N ASN A 422 18.18 -8.07 4.83
CA ASN A 422 17.52 -8.89 3.81
C ASN A 422 17.75 -10.41 4.01
N GLN A 423 18.05 -10.83 5.24
CA GLN A 423 18.11 -12.23 5.64
C GLN A 423 16.88 -12.62 6.44
N THR A 424 16.51 -13.90 6.33
CA THR A 424 15.48 -14.54 7.13
C THR A 424 16.14 -15.35 8.24
N GLU A 425 15.81 -15.07 9.50
CA GLU A 425 16.35 -15.78 10.66
C GLU A 425 15.23 -16.38 11.51
N PHE A 426 15.42 -17.61 12.01
CA PHE A 426 14.49 -18.23 12.95
C PHE A 426 14.85 -17.88 14.38
N ILE A 427 13.99 -17.12 15.05
CA ILE A 427 14.31 -16.52 16.35
C ILE A 427 13.16 -16.76 17.32
N ILE A 428 13.50 -16.91 18.61
CA ILE A 428 12.52 -17.01 19.68
C ILE A 428 12.18 -15.61 20.18
N LEU A 429 10.89 -15.29 20.17
CA LEU A 429 10.37 -14.00 20.65
C LEU A 429 10.40 -13.95 22.19
N ASP A 430 10.96 -12.89 22.77
CA ASP A 430 11.14 -12.75 24.22
C ASP A 430 10.01 -11.94 24.88
N LYS A 431 10.08 -10.60 24.74
CA LYS A 431 9.15 -9.67 25.39
C LYS A 431 8.82 -8.49 24.50
N ILE A 432 7.69 -7.85 24.78
CA ILE A 432 7.28 -6.62 24.12
C ILE A 432 8.02 -5.44 24.77
N LEU A 433 8.64 -4.59 23.95
CA LEU A 433 9.38 -3.40 24.36
C LEU A 433 8.47 -2.16 24.44
N GLU A 434 8.98 -1.09 25.05
CA GLU A 434 8.25 0.18 25.21
C GLU A 434 7.87 0.84 23.87
N ASP A 435 8.68 0.63 22.83
CA ASP A 435 8.40 1.11 21.48
C ASP A 435 7.36 0.27 20.72
N GLY A 436 6.84 -0.79 21.36
CA GLY A 436 5.85 -1.71 20.82
C GLY A 436 6.40 -2.75 19.86
N SER A 437 7.73 -2.86 19.69
CA SER A 437 8.37 -3.99 19.02
C SER A 437 8.61 -5.17 19.99
N VAL A 438 8.96 -6.33 19.46
CA VAL A 438 9.27 -7.53 20.26
C VAL A 438 10.77 -7.79 20.20
N SER A 439 11.40 -7.99 21.36
CA SER A 439 12.81 -8.38 21.44
C SER A 439 12.98 -9.88 21.19
N ILE A 440 14.23 -10.27 21.00
CA ILE A 440 14.63 -11.65 20.76
C ILE A 440 15.33 -12.23 21.99
N ILE A 441 15.20 -13.55 22.19
CA ILE A 441 16.07 -14.27 23.13
C ILE A 441 17.43 -14.42 22.45
N GLU A 442 18.45 -13.73 22.95
CA GLU A 442 19.82 -13.94 22.46
C GLU A 442 20.31 -15.33 22.86
N THR A 443 20.48 -16.22 21.88
CA THR A 443 21.12 -17.53 22.05
C THR A 443 22.63 -17.40 22.18
N GLN A 444 23.12 -16.59 23.14
CA GLN A 444 24.55 -16.60 23.51
C GLN A 444 25.01 -17.99 24.00
N PHE A 445 24.07 -18.85 24.41
CA PHE A 445 24.35 -20.17 24.97
C PHE A 445 24.58 -21.27 23.92
N GLU A 446 23.93 -21.20 22.75
CA GLU A 446 24.13 -22.21 21.68
C GLU A 446 25.46 -22.01 20.96
N ASP A 447 25.87 -20.76 20.74
CA ASP A 447 27.19 -20.42 20.18
C ASP A 447 28.35 -20.78 21.13
N PHE A 448 28.10 -20.81 22.44
CA PHE A 448 29.05 -21.29 23.43
C PHE A 448 29.19 -22.82 23.38
N LEU A 449 28.07 -23.56 23.26
CA LEU A 449 28.07 -25.01 23.16
C LEU A 449 28.56 -25.54 21.81
N ALA A 450 28.40 -24.78 20.72
CA ALA A 450 28.95 -25.15 19.41
C ALA A 450 30.48 -24.93 19.31
N LYS A 451 31.07 -24.21 20.27
CA LYS A 451 32.52 -23.96 20.38
C LYS A 451 33.24 -24.85 21.41
N ILE A 452 32.49 -25.66 22.16
CA ILE A 452 33.00 -26.71 23.08
C ILE A 452 32.79 -28.05 22.39
#